data_AF-A0A4R2LIB0-F1
#
_entry.id   AF-A0A4R2LIB0-F1
#
_cell.length_a   1.000
_cell.length_b   1.000
_cell.length_c   1.000
_cell.angle_alpha   90.00
_cell.angle_beta   90.00
_cell.angle_gamma   90.00
#
_symmetry.space_group_name_H-M   'P 1'
#
loop_
_entity.id
_entity.type
_entity.pdbx_description
1 polymer ?
#
loop_
_entity_poly.entity_id
_entity_poly.type
_entity_poly.pdbx_seq_one_letter_code
_entity_poly.pdbx_strand_id
1 'polypeptide(L)'
;MSYYFSLDELKKEMADSRMFSRRFETMLTFKLNSLKELCGRLPRENEAFFIETKKSFTAFTFIVYLMKNAGRVNHLYIATYSTNERIINALLRWQEKGLIGGIHLHISETIKFRMPKIFERLSKLHQDGVLELSFAWSHKKITCLDTTRDSLSWKAPGIMVRMRWKSNMFS
;
A
#
# COMPACT_ATOMS: atom_id res chain seq x y z
N MET A 1 4.56 -26.96 -17.61
CA MET A 1 4.23 -26.17 -16.40
C MET A 1 4.72 -24.75 -16.66
N SER A 2 3.82 -23.82 -17.03
CA SER A 2 4.20 -22.46 -17.43
C SER A 2 4.61 -21.65 -16.19
N TYR A 3 5.87 -21.18 -16.15
CA TYR A 3 6.37 -20.30 -15.10
C TYR A 3 5.65 -18.95 -15.22
N TYR A 4 4.70 -18.71 -14.31
CA TYR A 4 3.79 -17.55 -14.34
C TYR A 4 4.46 -16.20 -14.01
N PHE A 5 5.73 -16.22 -13.60
CA PHE A 5 6.57 -15.05 -13.32
C PHE A 5 8.03 -15.38 -13.64
N SER A 6 8.67 -14.56 -14.47
CA SER A 6 10.12 -14.55 -14.63
C SER A 6 10.71 -13.47 -13.73
N LEU A 7 11.56 -13.88 -12.78
CA LEU A 7 12.33 -12.93 -11.97
C LEU A 7 13.23 -12.06 -12.84
N ASP A 8 13.61 -12.55 -14.02
CA ASP A 8 14.50 -11.83 -14.93
C ASP A 8 13.75 -10.73 -15.69
N GLU A 9 12.46 -10.91 -15.97
CA GLU A 9 11.60 -9.84 -16.51
C GLU A 9 11.40 -8.71 -15.49
N LEU A 10 11.19 -9.05 -14.21
CA LEU A 10 11.06 -8.06 -13.15
C LEU A 10 12.38 -7.29 -12.92
N LYS A 11 13.51 -8.00 -12.92
CA LYS A 11 14.84 -7.37 -12.87
C LYS A 11 15.07 -6.41 -14.03
N LYS A 12 14.59 -6.78 -15.23
CA LYS A 12 14.70 -5.95 -16.44
C LYS A 12 13.81 -4.71 -16.36
N GLU A 13 12.54 -4.85 -15.97
CA GLU A 13 11.64 -3.70 -15.73
C GLU A 13 12.20 -2.73 -14.68
N MET A 14 12.83 -3.26 -13.62
CA MET A 14 13.48 -2.44 -12.59
C MET A 14 14.73 -1.74 -13.13
N ALA A 15 15.55 -2.43 -13.93
CA ALA A 15 16.73 -1.85 -14.58
C ALA A 15 16.37 -0.75 -15.59
N ASP A 16 15.26 -0.92 -16.32
CA ASP A 16 14.78 0.05 -17.32
C ASP A 16 14.08 1.27 -16.68
N SER A 17 13.64 1.17 -15.42
CA SER A 17 13.06 2.29 -14.69
C SER A 17 14.16 3.29 -14.28
N ARG A 18 14.26 4.41 -15.01
CA ARG A 18 15.20 5.53 -14.79
C ARG A 18 15.04 6.28 -13.44
N MET A 19 14.28 5.73 -12.51
CA MET A 19 14.11 6.27 -11.15
C MET A 19 15.05 5.51 -10.22
N PHE A 20 16.23 6.09 -10.00
CA PHE A 20 17.19 5.77 -8.93
C PHE A 20 16.62 4.84 -7.83
N SER A 21 16.92 3.54 -7.89
CA SER A 21 16.81 2.65 -6.74
C SER A 21 18.17 2.04 -6.47
N ARG A 22 18.70 2.24 -5.27
CA ARG A 22 19.79 1.39 -4.75
C ARG A 22 19.43 -0.06 -5.07
N ARG A 23 20.38 -0.82 -5.65
CA ARG A 23 20.19 -2.25 -5.85
C ARG A 23 19.82 -2.85 -4.49
N PHE A 24 18.64 -3.46 -4.38
CA PHE A 24 18.34 -4.30 -3.23
C PHE A 24 19.31 -5.47 -3.28
N GLU A 25 20.19 -5.57 -2.29
CA GLU A 25 21.19 -6.63 -2.20
C GLU A 25 20.53 -7.95 -1.79
N THR A 26 19.42 -7.88 -1.05
CA THR A 26 18.68 -9.04 -0.56
C THR A 26 17.21 -8.99 -0.99
N MET A 27 16.77 -10.02 -1.70
CA MET A 27 15.37 -10.21 -2.08
C MET A 27 14.83 -11.49 -1.44
N LEU A 28 13.85 -11.35 -0.55
CA LEU A 28 13.19 -12.48 0.10
C LEU A 28 11.78 -12.68 -0.46
N THR A 29 11.47 -13.90 -0.88
CA THR A 29 10.15 -14.26 -1.38
C THR A 29 9.43 -15.15 -0.36
N PHE A 30 8.21 -14.76 0.01
CA PHE A 30 7.38 -15.47 0.97
C PHE A 30 6.06 -15.91 0.32
N LYS A 31 5.70 -17.18 0.48
CA LYS A 31 4.39 -17.69 0.07
C LYS A 31 3.55 -17.98 1.31
N LEU A 32 2.57 -17.13 1.60
CA LEU A 32 1.86 -17.12 2.88
C LEU A 32 0.37 -17.46 2.74
N ASN A 33 -0.19 -18.16 3.73
CA ASN A 33 -1.64 -18.29 3.91
C ASN A 33 -2.21 -17.18 4.79
N SER A 34 -1.39 -16.65 5.71
CA SER A 34 -1.72 -15.58 6.66
C SER A 34 -0.56 -14.60 6.78
N LEU A 35 -0.83 -13.31 6.93
CA LEU A 35 0.20 -12.31 7.21
C LEU A 35 0.89 -12.53 8.56
N LYS A 36 0.27 -13.31 9.46
CA LYS A 36 0.90 -13.74 10.72
C LYS A 36 2.11 -14.64 10.51
N GLU A 37 2.18 -15.33 9.36
CA GLU A 37 3.29 -16.20 8.97
C GLU A 37 4.47 -15.41 8.38
N LEU A 38 4.28 -14.10 8.13
CA LEU A 38 5.38 -13.24 7.76
C LEU A 38 6.33 -13.11 8.96
N CYS A 39 7.64 -13.01 8.70
CA CYS A 39 8.77 -13.16 9.62
C CYS A 39 8.86 -12.20 10.84
N GLY A 40 7.76 -11.56 11.23
CA GLY A 40 7.67 -10.72 12.44
C GLY A 40 8.49 -9.44 12.38
N ARG A 41 8.96 -9.06 11.18
CA ARG A 41 9.78 -7.86 10.97
C ARG A 41 9.49 -7.23 9.61
N LEU A 42 9.90 -5.98 9.48
CA LEU A 42 9.94 -5.29 8.19
C LEU A 42 11.25 -5.62 7.44
N PRO A 43 11.31 -5.36 6.12
CA PRO A 43 12.57 -5.38 5.38
C PRO A 43 13.57 -4.40 6.03
N ARG A 44 14.85 -4.78 6.05
CA ARG A 44 15.96 -3.92 6.45
C ARG A 44 16.40 -3.03 5.28
N GLU A 45 17.36 -2.15 5.52
CA GLU A 45 17.98 -1.36 4.46
C GLU A 45 18.51 -2.30 3.35
N ASN A 46 18.29 -1.92 2.08
CA ASN A 46 18.62 -2.70 0.88
C ASN A 46 17.98 -4.11 0.82
N GLU A 47 16.91 -4.36 1.58
CA GLU A 47 16.14 -5.59 1.52
C GLU A 47 14.74 -5.35 0.93
N ALA A 48 14.26 -6.29 0.13
CA ALA A 48 12.90 -6.28 -0.42
C ALA A 48 12.17 -7.59 -0.10
N PHE A 49 10.92 -7.47 0.34
CA PHE A 49 10.03 -8.62 0.53
C PHE A 49 9.04 -8.73 -0.63
N PHE A 50 9.02 -9.90 -1.28
CA PHE A 50 8.03 -10.28 -2.26
C PHE A 50 7.07 -11.28 -1.64
N ILE A 51 5.83 -10.87 -1.40
CA ILE A 51 4.85 -11.69 -0.70
C ILE A 51 3.80 -12.17 -1.69
N GLU A 52 3.80 -13.47 -1.94
CA GLU A 52 2.74 -14.17 -2.65
C GLU A 52 1.75 -14.73 -1.64
N THR A 53 0.48 -14.43 -1.81
CA THR A 53 -0.56 -14.87 -0.89
C THR A 53 -1.46 -15.94 -1.52
N LYS A 54 -1.69 -17.05 -0.82
CA LYS A 54 -2.58 -18.13 -1.29
C LYS A 54 -4.07 -17.83 -1.10
N LYS A 55 -4.41 -16.91 -0.19
CA LYS A 55 -5.79 -16.43 0.07
C LYS A 55 -5.89 -14.94 -0.26
N SER A 56 -7.10 -14.40 -0.35
CA SER A 56 -7.33 -12.98 -0.63
C SER A 56 -6.83 -12.08 0.52
N PHE A 57 -5.80 -11.28 0.27
CA PHE A 57 -5.36 -10.23 1.19
C PHE A 57 -5.66 -8.85 0.65
N THR A 58 -6.18 -8.00 1.53
CA THR A 58 -6.37 -6.59 1.20
C THR A 58 -5.12 -5.81 1.61
N ALA A 59 -4.84 -4.71 0.90
CA ALA A 59 -3.80 -3.75 1.30
C ALA A 59 -4.00 -3.26 2.74
N PHE A 60 -5.25 -3.21 3.21
CA PHE A 60 -5.60 -2.84 4.58
C PHE A 60 -5.02 -3.81 5.63
N THR A 61 -5.01 -5.11 5.36
CA THR A 61 -4.40 -6.10 6.27
C THR A 61 -2.90 -5.85 6.43
N PHE A 62 -2.24 -5.38 5.38
CA PHE A 62 -0.83 -5.03 5.42
C PHE A 62 -0.57 -3.74 6.18
N ILE A 63 -1.44 -2.73 6.08
CA ILE A 63 -1.32 -1.50 6.91
C ILE A 63 -1.28 -1.86 8.40
N VAL A 64 -2.17 -2.76 8.84
CA VAL A 64 -2.18 -3.25 10.24
C VAL A 64 -0.87 -3.93 10.60
N TYR A 65 -0.33 -4.78 9.71
CA TYR A 65 0.96 -5.44 9.93
C TYR A 65 2.09 -4.41 10.04
N LEU A 66 2.13 -3.42 9.17
CA LEU A 66 3.17 -2.39 9.15
C LEU A 66 3.11 -1.55 10.43
N MET A 67 1.95 -1.08 10.85
CA MET A 67 1.79 -0.33 12.11
C MET A 67 2.24 -1.13 13.33
N LYS A 68 1.98 -2.44 13.37
CA LYS A 68 2.44 -3.30 14.49
C LYS A 68 3.95 -3.39 14.61
N ASN A 69 4.68 -3.35 13.49
CA ASN A 69 6.13 -3.57 13.46
C ASN A 69 6.93 -2.27 13.35
N ALA A 70 6.37 -1.23 12.72
CA ALA A 70 6.99 0.09 12.56
C ALA A 70 6.64 1.07 13.69
N GLY A 71 5.49 0.87 14.35
CA GLY A 71 4.92 1.83 15.29
C GLY A 71 4.05 2.87 14.59
N ARG A 72 4.16 4.13 15.03
CA ARG A 72 3.38 5.25 14.50
C ARG A 72 3.76 5.53 13.04
N VAL A 73 2.73 5.77 12.23
CA VAL A 73 2.86 6.22 10.84
C VAL A 73 2.64 7.73 10.80
N ASN A 74 3.61 8.48 10.27
CA ASN A 74 3.51 9.93 10.12
C ASN A 74 2.55 10.30 9.00
N HIS A 75 2.71 9.64 7.84
CA HIS A 75 1.84 9.86 6.70
C HIS A 75 1.54 8.53 5.98
N LEU A 76 0.26 8.29 5.68
CA LEU A 76 -0.23 7.11 5.00
C LEU A 76 -0.81 7.48 3.63
N TYR A 77 -0.18 6.99 2.57
CA TYR A 77 -0.62 7.16 1.19
C TYR A 77 -1.26 5.86 0.70
N ILE A 78 -2.51 5.92 0.25
CA ILE A 78 -3.22 4.77 -0.31
C ILE A 78 -3.76 5.12 -1.69
N ALA A 79 -3.25 4.45 -2.71
CA ALA A 79 -3.85 4.42 -4.03
C ALA A 79 -4.73 3.17 -4.17
N THR A 80 -6.02 3.34 -4.46
CA THR A 80 -6.95 2.22 -4.65
C THR A 80 -8.05 2.53 -5.67
N TYR A 81 -8.50 1.50 -6.38
CA TYR A 81 -9.62 1.62 -7.30
C TYR A 81 -10.98 1.83 -6.59
N SER A 82 -11.11 1.34 -5.36
CA SER A 82 -12.33 1.46 -4.55
C SER A 82 -12.03 1.31 -3.05
N THR A 83 -12.97 1.74 -2.22
CA THR A 83 -12.95 1.57 -0.76
C THR A 83 -14.37 1.39 -0.22
N ASN A 84 -14.52 1.20 1.08
CA ASN A 84 -15.83 1.12 1.74
C ASN A 84 -15.79 1.85 3.10
N GLU A 85 -16.96 2.06 3.71
CA GLU A 85 -17.08 2.78 4.97
C GLU A 85 -16.29 2.14 6.12
N ARG A 86 -16.20 0.80 6.16
CA ARG A 86 -15.49 0.10 7.22
C ARG A 86 -14.00 0.43 7.20
N ILE A 87 -13.40 0.51 6.01
CA ILE A 87 -12.00 0.90 5.84
C ILE A 87 -11.81 2.36 6.21
N ILE A 88 -12.66 3.27 5.71
CA ILE A 88 -12.60 4.71 6.05
C ILE A 88 -12.68 4.92 7.56
N ASN A 89 -13.68 4.33 8.22
CA ASN A 89 -13.86 4.42 9.67
C ASN A 89 -12.65 3.89 10.44
N ALA A 90 -12.00 2.82 9.96
CA ALA A 90 -10.84 2.29 10.63
C ALA A 90 -9.62 3.20 10.51
N LEU A 91 -9.41 3.81 9.34
CA LEU A 91 -8.35 4.80 9.12
C LEU A 91 -8.54 6.02 10.04
N LEU A 92 -9.76 6.57 10.10
CA LEU A 92 -10.09 7.70 10.97
C LEU A 92 -9.87 7.38 12.45
N ARG A 93 -10.32 6.21 12.92
CA ARG A 93 -10.06 5.77 14.30
C ARG A 93 -8.58 5.63 14.63
N TRP A 94 -7.76 5.21 13.67
CA TRP A 94 -6.31 5.13 13.89
C TRP A 94 -5.65 6.51 13.91
N GLN A 95 -6.18 7.46 13.14
CA GLN A 95 -5.78 8.85 13.18
C GLN A 95 -6.13 9.50 14.52
N GLU A 96 -7.37 9.34 14.99
CA GLU A 96 -7.84 9.82 16.30
C GLU A 96 -6.99 9.28 17.46
N LYS A 97 -6.56 8.00 17.37
CA LYS A 97 -5.68 7.38 18.37
C LYS A 97 -4.21 7.81 18.26
N GLY A 98 -3.87 8.67 17.31
CA GLY A 98 -2.48 9.12 17.06
C GLY A 98 -1.56 8.03 16.49
N LEU A 99 -2.11 6.92 15.99
CA LEU A 99 -1.32 5.86 15.36
C LEU A 99 -0.95 6.19 13.91
N ILE A 100 -1.76 7.04 13.26
CA ILE A 100 -1.53 7.58 11.93
C ILE A 100 -1.64 9.11 12.01
N GLY A 101 -0.72 9.84 11.39
CA GLY A 101 -0.81 11.29 11.23
C GLY A 101 -1.66 11.67 10.01
N GLY A 102 -0.99 12.07 8.93
CA GLY A 102 -1.63 12.44 7.66
C GLY A 102 -2.14 11.21 6.89
N ILE A 103 -3.26 11.38 6.20
CA ILE A 103 -3.83 10.36 5.32
C ILE A 103 -4.08 10.99 3.95
N HIS A 104 -3.49 10.40 2.92
CA HIS A 104 -3.75 10.73 1.53
C HIS A 104 -4.37 9.55 0.80
N LEU A 105 -5.60 9.74 0.32
CA LEU A 105 -6.30 8.78 -0.50
C LEU A 105 -6.26 9.20 -1.98
N HIS A 106 -5.73 8.33 -2.81
CA HIS A 106 -5.74 8.47 -4.25
C HIS A 106 -6.69 7.43 -4.85
N ILE A 107 -7.84 7.87 -5.37
CA ILE A 107 -8.94 6.97 -5.73
C ILE A 107 -9.31 7.09 -7.20
N SER A 108 -9.74 5.98 -7.80
CA SER A 108 -10.27 6.00 -9.17
C SER A 108 -11.45 6.97 -9.30
N GLU A 109 -11.40 7.89 -10.28
CA GLU A 109 -12.47 8.87 -10.56
C GLU A 109 -13.86 8.23 -10.75
N THR A 110 -13.88 7.00 -11.26
CA THR A 110 -15.11 6.24 -11.48
C THR A 110 -15.86 5.89 -10.19
N ILE A 111 -15.28 6.12 -9.01
CA ILE A 111 -15.96 5.86 -7.72
C ILE A 111 -17.23 6.70 -7.54
N LYS A 112 -17.28 7.91 -8.12
CA LYS A 112 -18.46 8.80 -8.03
C LYS A 112 -19.71 8.17 -8.63
N PHE A 113 -19.55 7.39 -9.69
CA PHE A 113 -20.65 6.71 -10.38
C PHE A 113 -20.99 5.37 -9.74
N ARG A 114 -19.99 4.62 -9.29
CA ARG A 114 -20.17 3.26 -8.76
C ARG A 114 -20.60 3.25 -7.30
N MET A 115 -20.15 4.23 -6.52
CA MET A 115 -20.34 4.29 -5.06
C MET A 115 -20.55 5.74 -4.60
N PRO A 116 -21.65 6.40 -5.01
CA PRO A 116 -21.88 7.83 -4.78
C PRO A 116 -21.83 8.22 -3.30
N LYS A 117 -22.42 7.41 -2.40
CA LYS A 117 -22.36 7.64 -0.94
C LYS A 117 -20.94 7.67 -0.38
N ILE A 118 -20.06 6.78 -0.88
CA ILE A 118 -18.65 6.76 -0.47
C ILE A 118 -17.93 8.00 -1.01
N PHE A 119 -18.21 8.37 -2.25
CA PHE A 119 -17.63 9.55 -2.88
C PHE A 119 -18.01 10.84 -2.13
N GLU A 120 -19.30 11.03 -1.82
CA GLU A 120 -19.78 12.18 -1.04
C GLU A 120 -19.09 12.26 0.31
N ARG A 121 -19.01 11.12 1.02
CA ARG A 121 -18.35 11.05 2.32
C ARG A 121 -16.86 11.40 2.25
N LEU A 122 -16.14 10.87 1.28
CA LEU A 122 -14.72 11.17 1.09
C LEU A 122 -14.51 12.64 0.75
N SER A 123 -15.38 13.20 -0.09
CA SER A 123 -15.33 14.61 -0.47
C SER A 123 -15.56 15.52 0.74
N LYS A 124 -16.51 15.17 1.61
CA LYS A 124 -16.75 15.88 2.87
C LYS A 124 -15.53 15.83 3.80
N LEU A 125 -14.97 14.63 4.03
CA LEU A 125 -13.78 14.47 4.86
C LEU A 125 -12.58 15.28 4.33
N HIS A 126 -12.47 15.41 3.01
CA HIS A 126 -11.45 16.24 2.38
C HIS A 126 -11.69 17.74 2.60
N GLN A 127 -12.93 18.21 2.41
CA GLN A 127 -13.32 19.60 2.68
C GLN A 127 -13.10 19.99 4.14
N ASP A 128 -13.38 19.07 5.06
CA ASP A 128 -13.18 19.23 6.50
C ASP A 128 -11.69 19.18 6.90
N GLY A 129 -10.77 18.93 5.95
CA GLY A 129 -9.33 18.84 6.19
C GLY A 129 -8.87 17.59 6.95
N VAL A 130 -9.75 16.59 7.11
CA VAL A 130 -9.48 15.35 7.83
C VAL A 130 -8.52 14.45 7.05
N LEU A 131 -8.62 14.47 5.72
CA LEU A 131 -7.75 13.74 4.81
C LEU A 131 -7.49 14.51 3.52
N GLU A 132 -6.39 14.15 2.85
CA GLU A 132 -6.14 14.58 1.48
C GLU A 132 -6.78 13.58 0.51
N LEU A 133 -7.43 14.11 -0.53
CA LEU A 133 -8.10 13.31 -1.54
C LEU A 133 -7.64 13.73 -2.93
N SER A 134 -7.28 12.76 -3.75
CA SER A 134 -6.96 12.97 -5.16
C SER A 134 -7.59 11.88 -6.01
N PHE A 135 -7.87 12.20 -7.26
CA PHE A 135 -8.47 11.26 -8.20
C PHE A 135 -7.61 11.10 -9.45
N ALA A 136 -7.63 9.89 -10.02
CA ALA A 136 -7.11 9.64 -11.35
C ALA A 136 -7.77 8.41 -11.98
N TRP A 137 -7.59 8.22 -13.28
CA TRP A 137 -7.95 6.98 -13.96
C TRP A 137 -6.89 5.91 -13.71
N SER A 138 -7.05 5.13 -12.64
CA SER A 138 -6.05 4.16 -12.20
C SER A 138 -6.67 2.93 -11.52
N HIS A 139 -6.17 1.75 -11.89
CA HIS A 139 -6.46 0.49 -11.20
C HIS A 139 -5.35 0.08 -10.22
N LYS A 140 -4.42 0.99 -9.91
CA LYS A 140 -3.30 0.71 -9.01
C LYS A 140 -3.80 0.45 -7.58
N LYS A 141 -3.17 -0.51 -6.91
CA LYS A 141 -3.27 -0.75 -5.46
C LYS A 141 -1.89 -0.57 -4.86
N ILE A 142 -1.61 0.64 -4.39
CA ILE A 142 -0.30 1.01 -3.84
C ILE A 142 -0.55 1.56 -2.44
N THR A 143 0.28 1.14 -1.50
CA THR A 143 0.30 1.74 -0.17
C THR A 143 1.73 2.09 0.18
N CYS A 144 1.93 3.34 0.58
CA CYS A 144 3.21 3.88 1.02
C CYS A 144 3.01 4.51 2.40
N LEU A 145 4.01 4.37 3.27
CA LEU A 145 3.97 4.91 4.62
C LEU A 145 5.29 5.60 4.92
N ASP A 146 5.18 6.72 5.61
CA ASP A 146 6.30 7.39 6.27
C ASP A 146 6.21 7.12 7.79
N THR A 147 7.33 6.77 8.42
CA THR A 147 7.38 6.39 9.85
C THR A 147 8.52 7.10 10.56
N THR A 148 8.39 7.33 11.87
CA THR A 148 9.38 8.08 12.67
C THR A 148 10.78 7.46 12.73
N ARG A 149 10.94 6.20 12.37
CA ARG A 149 12.24 5.50 12.45
C ARG A 149 13.28 5.95 11.41
N ASP A 150 12.94 6.83 10.47
CA ASP A 150 13.84 7.27 9.39
C ASP A 150 14.16 8.78 9.39
N SER A 151 14.25 9.41 10.58
CA SER A 151 14.73 10.79 10.70
C SER A 151 16.27 10.88 10.71
N LEU A 152 16.90 10.49 9.59
CA LEU A 152 18.28 10.86 9.27
C LEU A 152 18.41 10.93 7.73
N SER A 153 18.40 12.17 7.23
CA SER A 153 18.77 12.65 5.88
C SER A 153 18.77 11.66 4.70
N TRP A 154 17.99 11.99 3.67
CA TRP A 154 17.99 11.46 2.28
C TRP A 154 17.05 10.30 1.93
N LYS A 155 16.09 10.66 1.07
CA LYS A 155 15.44 9.86 0.00
C LYS A 155 15.16 8.38 0.30
N ALA A 156 13.93 8.17 0.78
CA ALA A 156 13.13 6.95 0.70
C ALA A 156 13.68 5.69 1.40
N PRO A 157 13.07 5.37 2.56
CA PRO A 157 12.64 4.00 2.82
C PRO A 157 11.11 3.97 2.86
N GLY A 158 10.47 4.49 1.81
CA GLY A 158 9.06 4.20 1.61
C GLY A 158 8.95 2.68 1.39
N ILE A 159 8.42 1.94 2.36
CA ILE A 159 8.03 0.54 2.14
C ILE A 159 6.94 0.57 1.06
N MET A 160 7.36 0.40 -0.19
CA MET A 160 6.48 0.38 -1.34
C MET A 160 5.92 -1.03 -1.45
N VAL A 161 4.81 -1.28 -0.76
CA VAL A 161 4.08 -2.53 -0.96
C VAL A 161 3.26 -2.40 -2.25
N ARG A 162 3.87 -2.75 -3.38
CA ARG A 162 3.16 -2.84 -4.67
C ARG A 162 2.36 -4.13 -4.70
N MET A 163 1.09 -4.06 -4.31
CA MET A 163 0.16 -5.19 -4.45
C MET A 163 -0.48 -5.20 -5.82
N ARG A 164 -0.12 -6.17 -6.66
CA ARG A 164 -0.84 -6.43 -7.91
C ARG A 164 -1.93 -7.47 -7.64
N TRP A 165 -3.17 -7.01 -7.52
CA TRP A 165 -4.33 -7.91 -7.52
C TRP A 165 -4.63 -8.31 -8.97
N LYS A 166 -4.64 -9.61 -9.28
CA LYS A 166 -5.37 -10.10 -10.44
C LYS A 166 -6.85 -10.02 -10.12
N SER A 167 -7.58 -9.10 -10.73
CA SER A 167 -9.00 -9.36 -10.98
C SER A 167 -9.04 -10.52 -11.95
N ASN A 168 -9.59 -11.67 -11.54
CA ASN A 168 -10.11 -12.62 -12.51
C ASN A 168 -11.26 -11.90 -13.23
N MET A 169 -10.93 -11.29 -14.37
CA MET A 169 -11.91 -11.01 -15.41
C MET A 169 -11.96 -12.25 -16.30
N PHE A 170 -13.18 -12.60 -16.70
CA PHE A 170 -13.64 -13.74 -17.49
C PHE A 170 -14.00 -15.00 -16.71
N SER A 171 -15.29 -15.07 -16.33
CA SER A 171 -16.26 -15.83 -17.14
C SER A 171 -17.41 -14.89 -17.50
#